data_AF-A0A9D5UJU1-F1
#
_entry.id   AF-A0A9D5UJU1-F1
#
_cell.length_a   1.000
_cell.length_b   1.000
_cell.length_c   1.000
_cell.angle_alpha   90.00
_cell.angle_beta   90.00
_cell.angle_gamma   90.00
#
_symmetry.space_group_name_H-M   'P 1'
#
loop_
_entity.id
_entity.type
_entity.pdbx_description
1 polymer ?
#
loop_
_entity_poly.entity_id
_entity_poly.type
_entity_poly.pdbx_seq_one_letter_code
_entity_poly.pdbx_strand_id
1 'polypeptide(L)'
;MISLLYLLAITIATGLFLGLAAVTLRVKKDPTVEKIDEILPQTQCGQCGYPGCRPYAEAIAAGDNINKCPPGGADVIQKLADLLNREPLAQDESHGQELPPRVAIIREDECIGCTKCIQACPVDAIVGAAKKMHSVILDECTGCDLCIDPCPVDCIDMVEVSELEKVMLPSKPIMANLPKAQNAQIITTDARN
;
A
#
# COMPACT_ATOMS: atom_id res chain seq x y z
N MET A 1 -23.54 10.73 -46.60
CA MET A 1 -23.81 11.96 -45.83
C MET A 1 -24.76 11.72 -44.66
N ILE A 2 -25.93 11.09 -44.86
CA ILE A 2 -26.90 10.78 -43.79
C ILE A 2 -26.31 9.92 -42.67
N SER A 3 -25.57 8.85 -43.00
CA SER A 3 -24.94 7.99 -42.00
C SER A 3 -23.89 8.71 -41.14
N LEU A 4 -23.20 9.72 -41.68
CA LEU A 4 -22.23 10.52 -40.95
C LEU A 4 -22.90 11.41 -39.91
N LEU A 5 -24.04 12.01 -40.28
CA LEU A 5 -24.86 12.82 -39.36
C LEU A 5 -25.44 11.96 -38.23
N TYR A 6 -25.83 10.72 -38.53
CA TYR A 6 -26.37 9.80 -37.53
C TYR A 6 -25.33 9.38 -36.49
N LEU A 7 -24.12 9.01 -36.94
CA LEU A 7 -23.01 8.68 -36.03
C LEU A 7 -22.61 9.89 -35.16
N LEU A 8 -22.58 11.10 -35.74
CA LEU A 8 -22.32 12.33 -34.98
C LEU A 8 -23.40 12.55 -33.89
N ALA A 9 -24.67 12.41 -34.25
CA ALA A 9 -25.79 12.61 -33.33
C ALA A 9 -25.77 11.60 -32.17
N ILE A 10 -25.48 10.33 -32.45
CA ILE A 10 -25.35 9.29 -31.40
C ILE A 10 -24.22 9.65 -30.45
N THR A 11 -23.06 10.06 -30.97
CA THR A 11 -21.88 10.37 -30.14
C THR A 11 -22.13 11.56 -29.22
N ILE A 12 -22.81 12.60 -29.73
CA ILE A 12 -23.20 13.77 -28.93
C ILE A 12 -24.23 13.38 -27.88
N ALA A 13 -25.25 12.59 -28.26
CA ALA A 13 -26.30 12.17 -27.34
C ALA A 13 -25.76 11.29 -26.20
N THR A 14 -24.90 10.31 -26.50
CA THR A 14 -24.28 9.45 -25.49
C THR A 14 -23.30 10.23 -24.61
N GLY A 15 -22.50 11.13 -25.20
CA GLY A 15 -21.61 12.00 -24.44
C GLY A 15 -22.36 12.94 -23.49
N LEU A 16 -23.45 13.57 -23.96
CA LEU A 16 -24.28 14.44 -23.13
C LEU A 16 -24.98 13.66 -22.01
N PHE A 17 -25.50 12.47 -22.33
CA PHE A 17 -26.15 11.60 -21.35
C PHE A 17 -25.17 11.16 -20.25
N LEU A 18 -23.98 10.65 -20.63
CA LEU A 18 -22.95 10.25 -19.67
C LEU A 18 -22.40 11.43 -18.89
N GLY A 19 -22.22 12.60 -19.52
CA GLY A 19 -21.76 13.81 -18.86
C GLY A 19 -22.77 14.31 -17.82
N LEU A 20 -24.07 14.35 -18.17
CA LEU A 20 -25.13 14.71 -17.23
C LEU A 20 -25.19 13.71 -16.06
N ALA A 21 -25.16 12.41 -16.34
CA ALA A 21 -25.15 11.38 -15.32
C ALA A 21 -23.95 11.51 -14.37
N ALA A 22 -22.74 11.81 -14.89
CA ALA A 22 -21.54 11.96 -14.07
C ALA A 22 -21.60 13.16 -13.11
N VAL A 23 -22.31 14.24 -13.48
CA VAL A 23 -22.45 15.43 -12.63
C VAL A 23 -23.57 15.23 -11.59
N THR A 24 -24.70 14.66 -11.99
CA THR A 24 -25.85 14.48 -11.09
C THR A 24 -25.64 13.36 -10.08
N LEU A 25 -24.88 12.33 -10.42
CA LEU A 25 -24.57 11.18 -9.56
C LEU A 25 -23.25 11.33 -8.79
N ARG A 26 -22.65 12.52 -8.78
CA ARG A 26 -21.39 12.74 -8.06
C ARG A 26 -21.63 12.64 -6.56
N VAL A 27 -21.20 11.53 -5.95
CA VAL A 27 -21.25 11.33 -4.50
C VAL A 27 -20.45 12.43 -3.81
N LYS A 28 -21.09 13.15 -2.89
CA LYS A 28 -20.44 14.17 -2.08
C LYS A 28 -19.52 13.47 -1.09
N LYS A 29 -18.20 13.67 -1.23
CA LYS A 29 -17.22 13.13 -0.30
C LYS A 29 -17.35 13.88 1.04
N ASP A 30 -17.39 13.15 2.14
CA ASP A 30 -17.36 13.75 3.47
C ASP A 30 -15.94 14.25 3.77
N PRO A 31 -15.76 15.54 4.11
CA PRO A 31 -14.44 16.11 4.39
C PRO A 31 -13.75 15.47 5.61
N THR A 32 -14.50 14.81 6.49
CA THR A 32 -13.96 14.10 7.65
C THR A 32 -13.30 12.79 7.23
N VAL A 33 -13.97 12.04 6.34
CA VAL A 33 -13.43 10.78 5.80
C VAL A 33 -12.13 11.03 5.06
N GLU A 34 -12.05 12.10 4.27
CA GLU A 34 -10.83 12.47 3.53
C GLU A 34 -9.64 12.70 4.48
N LYS A 35 -9.85 13.43 5.59
CA LYS A 35 -8.80 13.67 6.59
C LYS A 35 -8.38 12.41 7.33
N ILE A 36 -9.32 11.52 7.64
CA ILE A 36 -9.01 10.24 8.28
C ILE A 36 -8.19 9.37 7.31
N ASP A 37 -8.61 9.27 6.05
CA ASP A 37 -7.93 8.50 5.01
C ASP A 37 -6.48 9.00 4.83
N GLU A 38 -6.26 10.32 4.80
CA GLU A 38 -4.91 10.91 4.74
C GLU A 38 -4.00 10.56 5.93
N ILE A 39 -4.56 10.28 7.11
CA ILE A 39 -3.79 9.88 8.30
C ILE A 39 -3.44 8.38 8.27
N LEU A 40 -4.28 7.56 7.65
CA LEU A 40 -4.04 6.12 7.53
C LEU A 40 -2.79 5.85 6.68
N PRO A 41 -2.09 4.73 6.90
CA PRO A 41 -0.80 4.47 6.26
C PRO A 41 -0.90 4.11 4.76
N GLN A 42 -2.11 4.12 4.17
CA GLN A 42 -2.38 3.87 2.74
C GLN A 42 -1.79 2.55 2.20
N THR A 43 -1.61 1.54 3.07
CA THR A 43 -1.04 0.24 2.69
C THR A 43 -2.04 -0.68 2.01
N GLN A 44 -3.35 -0.40 2.11
CA GLN A 44 -4.42 -1.22 1.54
C GLN A 44 -4.36 -2.72 1.92
N CYS A 45 -3.73 -3.04 3.07
CA CYS A 45 -3.41 -4.42 3.46
C CYS A 45 -4.60 -5.24 4.00
N GLY A 46 -5.64 -4.57 4.49
CA GLY A 46 -6.85 -5.19 5.03
C GLY A 46 -6.71 -5.96 6.35
N GLN A 47 -5.58 -5.84 7.05
CA GLN A 47 -5.37 -6.47 8.37
C GLN A 47 -6.38 -5.99 9.44
N CYS A 48 -6.88 -4.76 9.31
CA CYS A 48 -7.92 -4.20 10.17
C CYS A 48 -9.34 -4.75 9.92
N GLY A 49 -9.50 -5.73 9.02
CA GLY A 49 -10.79 -6.33 8.66
C GLY A 49 -11.59 -5.56 7.61
N TYR A 50 -11.05 -4.45 7.09
CA TYR A 50 -11.65 -3.66 6.01
C TYR A 50 -10.92 -3.90 4.69
N PRO A 51 -11.59 -3.81 3.51
CA PRO A 51 -10.95 -4.08 2.22
C PRO A 51 -9.93 -3.00 1.77
N GLY A 52 -9.67 -1.98 2.59
CA GLY A 52 -8.69 -0.93 2.34
C GLY A 52 -8.77 0.18 3.38
N CYS A 53 -7.89 1.18 3.29
CA CYS A 53 -7.83 2.32 4.21
C CYS A 53 -9.09 3.18 4.13
N ARG A 54 -9.57 3.52 2.92
CA ARG A 54 -10.76 4.37 2.75
C ARG A 54 -12.05 3.79 3.38
N PRO A 55 -12.42 2.50 3.16
CA PRO A 55 -13.55 1.91 3.87
C PRO A 55 -13.40 1.92 5.40
N TYR A 56 -12.18 1.76 5.92
CA TYR A 56 -11.93 1.91 7.34
C TYR A 56 -12.09 3.36 7.81
N ALA A 57 -11.65 4.34 7.01
CA ALA A 57 -11.85 5.76 7.27
C ALA A 57 -13.34 6.14 7.33
N GLU A 58 -14.15 5.58 6.42
CA GLU A 58 -15.61 5.71 6.42
C GLU A 58 -16.23 5.11 7.70
N ALA A 59 -15.76 3.94 8.14
CA ALA A 59 -16.22 3.33 9.38
C ALA A 59 -15.84 4.15 10.63
N ILE A 60 -14.61 4.68 10.69
CA ILE A 60 -14.17 5.55 11.78
C ILE A 60 -15.03 6.83 11.84
N ALA A 61 -15.30 7.44 10.69
CA ALA A 61 -16.19 8.61 10.59
C ALA A 61 -17.62 8.27 11.05
N ALA A 62 -18.08 7.05 10.80
CA ALA A 62 -19.37 6.54 11.28
C ALA A 62 -19.38 6.17 12.77
N GLY A 63 -18.23 6.19 13.46
CA GLY A 63 -18.13 5.94 14.90
C GLY A 63 -17.40 4.67 15.30
N ASP A 64 -16.78 3.94 14.36
CA ASP A 64 -15.98 2.77 14.68
C ASP A 64 -14.66 3.14 15.41
N ASN A 65 -14.01 2.12 15.98
CA ASN A 65 -12.77 2.28 16.75
C ASN A 65 -11.58 2.66 15.86
N ILE A 66 -10.70 3.51 16.39
CA ILE A 66 -9.52 4.07 15.71
C ILE A 66 -8.24 3.20 15.83
N ASN A 67 -8.32 2.10 16.57
CA ASN A 67 -7.18 1.30 17.04
C ASN A 67 -7.02 -0.05 16.32
N LYS A 68 -7.71 -0.27 15.20
CA LYS A 68 -7.72 -1.56 14.49
C LYS A 68 -6.63 -1.69 13.43
N CYS A 69 -5.76 -0.69 13.23
CA CYS A 69 -4.74 -0.69 12.17
C CYS A 69 -3.38 -1.12 12.74
N PRO A 70 -2.93 -2.38 12.54
CA PRO A 70 -1.61 -2.83 12.96
C PRO A 70 -0.45 -2.00 12.39
N PRO A 71 -0.37 -1.73 11.07
CA PRO A 71 0.78 -1.03 10.49
C PRO A 71 0.79 0.47 10.83
N GLY A 72 -0.33 1.03 11.29
CA GLY A 72 -0.40 2.41 11.74
C GLY A 72 0.13 2.63 13.16
N GLY A 73 0.09 1.58 14.00
CA GLY A 73 0.56 1.62 15.37
C GLY A 73 -0.07 2.73 16.24
N ALA A 74 0.58 3.02 17.36
CA ALA A 74 0.18 4.08 18.27
C ALA A 74 0.16 5.49 17.63
N ASP A 75 1.06 5.76 16.68
CA ASP A 75 1.17 7.06 16.02
C ASP A 75 -0.09 7.43 15.23
N VAL A 76 -0.64 6.49 14.47
CA VAL A 76 -1.89 6.70 13.73
C VAL A 76 -3.07 6.87 14.70
N ILE A 77 -3.11 6.04 15.75
CA ILE A 77 -4.16 6.14 16.78
C ILE A 77 -4.18 7.53 17.41
N GLN A 78 -3.02 8.06 17.78
CA GLN A 78 -2.92 9.39 18.39
C GLN A 78 -3.39 10.49 17.44
N LYS A 79 -2.94 10.47 16.18
CA LYS A 79 -3.36 11.45 15.17
C LYS A 79 -4.86 11.41 14.91
N LEU A 80 -5.45 10.21 14.88
CA LEU A 80 -6.89 10.03 14.72
C LEU A 80 -7.67 10.50 15.95
N ALA A 81 -7.17 10.22 17.15
CA ALA A 81 -7.73 10.70 18.41
C ALA A 81 -7.77 12.23 18.45
N ASP A 82 -6.66 12.88 18.07
CA ASP A 82 -6.54 14.34 18.00
C ASP A 82 -7.50 14.93 16.94
N LEU A 83 -7.57 14.33 15.75
CA LEU A 83 -8.45 14.80 14.66
C LEU A 83 -9.93 14.72 15.05
N LEU A 84 -10.32 13.63 15.72
CA LEU A 84 -11.72 13.33 16.07
C LEU A 84 -12.11 13.83 17.46
N ASN A 85 -11.17 14.41 18.19
CA ASN A 85 -11.32 14.82 19.59
C ASN A 85 -11.86 13.67 20.47
N ARG A 86 -11.24 12.50 20.34
CA ARG A 86 -11.53 11.27 21.11
C ARG A 86 -10.34 10.89 21.98
N GLU A 87 -10.58 10.07 23.00
CA GLU A 87 -9.49 9.54 23.82
C GLU A 87 -8.70 8.46 23.04
N PRO A 88 -7.35 8.47 23.08
CA PRO A 88 -6.55 7.44 22.43
C PRO A 88 -6.77 6.09 23.11
N LEU A 89 -7.01 5.06 22.30
CA LEU A 89 -7.20 3.69 22.75
C LEU A 89 -5.89 2.90 22.60
N ALA A 90 -5.68 1.87 23.41
CA ALA A 90 -4.63 0.89 23.14
C ALA A 90 -4.94 0.15 21.83
N GLN A 91 -3.93 -0.30 21.10
CA GLN A 91 -4.11 -1.03 19.84
C GLN A 91 -4.94 -2.30 20.04
N ASP A 92 -5.83 -2.60 19.10
CA ASP A 92 -6.61 -3.83 19.11
C ASP A 92 -5.78 -5.02 18.63
N GLU A 93 -5.26 -5.80 19.57
CA GLU A 93 -4.42 -6.96 19.31
C GLU A 93 -5.13 -8.06 18.49
N SER A 94 -6.46 -8.04 18.40
CA SER A 94 -7.23 -9.02 17.60
C SER A 94 -6.97 -8.88 16.09
N HIS A 95 -6.52 -7.72 15.65
CA HIS A 95 -6.22 -7.43 14.25
C HIS A 95 -4.73 -7.52 13.92
N GLY A 96 -3.87 -7.82 14.90
CA GLY A 96 -2.42 -7.85 14.77
C GLY A 96 -1.75 -6.90 15.76
N GLN A 97 -0.47 -7.15 16.04
CA GLN A 97 0.32 -6.31 16.94
C GLN A 97 1.10 -5.27 16.13
N GLU A 98 1.39 -4.12 16.74
CA GLU A 98 2.40 -3.19 16.26
C GLU A 98 3.75 -3.91 16.25
N LEU A 99 4.21 -4.23 15.05
CA LEU A 99 5.51 -4.81 14.81
C LEU A 99 6.49 -3.71 14.40
N PRO A 100 7.79 -3.86 14.71
CA PRO A 100 8.79 -2.97 14.17
C PRO A 100 8.72 -2.96 12.63
N PRO A 101 9.15 -1.86 11.99
CA PRO A 101 9.16 -1.78 10.54
C PRO A 101 10.01 -2.92 9.97
N ARG A 102 9.37 -3.76 9.16
CA ARG A 102 9.97 -4.89 8.45
C ARG A 102 9.78 -4.72 6.96
N VAL A 103 10.70 -5.30 6.19
CA VAL A 103 10.64 -5.35 4.74
C VAL A 103 10.80 -6.78 4.26
N ALA A 104 10.17 -7.08 3.13
CA ALA A 104 10.27 -8.39 2.50
C ALA A 104 11.61 -8.51 1.76
N ILE A 105 12.26 -9.66 1.88
CA ILE A 105 13.45 -10.07 1.13
C ILE A 105 13.12 -11.37 0.41
N ILE A 106 13.40 -11.45 -0.88
CA ILE A 106 13.18 -12.66 -1.68
C ILE A 106 14.51 -13.38 -1.83
N ARG A 107 14.56 -14.66 -1.44
CA ARG A 107 15.74 -15.51 -1.66
C ARG A 107 15.85 -15.87 -3.14
N GLU A 108 16.91 -15.36 -3.76
CA GLU A 108 17.08 -15.35 -5.21
C GLU A 108 17.25 -16.77 -5.79
N ASP A 109 17.90 -17.67 -5.06
CA ASP A 109 18.18 -19.06 -5.44
C ASP A 109 16.95 -19.96 -5.43
N GLU A 110 15.95 -19.63 -4.62
CA GLU A 110 14.71 -20.39 -4.50
C GLU A 110 13.57 -19.83 -5.36
N CYS A 111 13.67 -18.57 -5.80
CA CYS A 111 12.62 -17.90 -6.54
C CYS A 111 12.42 -18.48 -7.95
N ILE A 112 11.23 -19.06 -8.20
CA ILE A 112 10.86 -19.62 -9.51
C ILE A 112 10.20 -18.63 -10.47
N GLY A 113 10.02 -17.36 -10.07
CA GLY A 113 9.39 -16.34 -10.90
C GLY A 113 7.91 -16.58 -11.23
N CYS A 114 7.11 -17.05 -10.27
CA CYS A 114 5.68 -17.41 -10.46
C CYS A 114 4.70 -16.23 -10.50
N THR A 115 5.19 -15.00 -10.32
CA THR A 115 4.49 -13.71 -10.25
C THR A 115 3.37 -13.55 -9.20
N LYS A 116 3.07 -14.55 -8.37
CA LYS A 116 2.00 -14.46 -7.36
C LYS A 116 2.26 -13.38 -6.30
N CYS A 117 3.51 -13.20 -5.87
CA CYS A 117 3.88 -12.16 -4.92
C CYS A 117 3.68 -10.75 -5.49
N ILE A 118 3.95 -10.53 -6.79
CA ILE A 118 3.69 -9.24 -7.47
C ILE A 118 2.19 -8.92 -7.42
N GLN A 119 1.33 -9.91 -7.71
CA GLN A 119 -0.13 -9.72 -7.68
C GLN A 119 -0.69 -9.45 -6.28
N ALA A 120 0.01 -9.90 -5.24
CA ALA A 120 -0.40 -9.73 -3.85
C ALA A 120 0.13 -8.43 -3.22
N CYS A 121 1.15 -7.81 -3.82
CA CYS A 121 1.74 -6.59 -3.27
C CYS A 121 0.82 -5.38 -3.55
N PRO A 122 0.22 -4.74 -2.52
CA PRO A 122 -0.72 -3.65 -2.72
C PRO A 122 -0.07 -2.32 -3.14
N VAL A 123 1.26 -2.22 -2.97
CA VAL A 123 2.08 -1.02 -3.23
C VAL A 123 3.09 -1.23 -4.36
N ASP A 124 2.99 -2.35 -5.08
CA ASP A 124 3.86 -2.68 -6.21
C ASP A 124 5.38 -2.63 -5.89
N ALA A 125 5.77 -2.92 -4.64
CA ALA A 125 7.16 -2.92 -4.20
C ALA A 125 8.00 -4.09 -4.76
N ILE A 126 7.37 -5.08 -5.41
CA ILE A 126 8.06 -6.26 -5.95
C ILE A 126 8.22 -6.12 -7.46
N VAL A 127 9.46 -6.20 -7.93
CA VAL A 127 9.81 -6.08 -9.35
C VAL A 127 10.34 -7.39 -9.92
N GLY A 128 10.04 -7.66 -11.18
CA GLY A 128 10.60 -8.76 -11.95
C GLY A 128 9.63 -9.23 -13.04
N ALA A 129 9.87 -10.41 -13.60
CA ALA A 129 9.08 -10.94 -14.71
C ALA A 129 8.81 -12.44 -14.54
N ALA A 130 7.81 -12.96 -15.26
CA ALA A 130 7.52 -14.38 -15.26
C ALA A 130 8.76 -15.22 -15.61
N LYS A 131 9.02 -16.26 -14.80
CA LYS A 131 10.20 -17.14 -14.91
C LYS A 131 11.55 -16.42 -14.72
N LYS A 132 11.55 -15.25 -14.09
CA LYS A 132 12.73 -14.52 -13.66
C LYS A 132 12.65 -14.29 -12.15
N MET A 133 13.81 -14.14 -11.52
CA MET A 133 13.89 -13.75 -10.11
C MET A 133 13.18 -12.42 -9.90
N HIS A 134 12.48 -12.32 -8.77
CA HIS A 134 11.91 -11.06 -8.33
C HIS A 134 12.74 -10.46 -7.21
N SER A 135 12.71 -9.15 -7.09
CA SER A 135 13.39 -8.40 -6.03
C SER A 135 12.42 -7.40 -5.41
N VAL A 136 12.69 -6.99 -4.17
CA VAL A 136 11.87 -6.01 -3.45
C VAL A 136 12.58 -4.67 -3.46
N ILE A 137 11.85 -3.61 -3.80
CA ILE A 137 12.28 -2.23 -3.62
C ILE A 137 12.00 -1.88 -2.15
N LEU A 138 13.05 -1.88 -1.33
CA LEU A 138 12.93 -1.75 0.13
C LEU A 138 12.21 -0.46 0.55
N ASP A 139 12.48 0.64 -0.15
CA ASP A 139 11.91 1.96 0.15
C ASP A 139 10.39 2.02 -0.08
N GLU A 140 9.85 1.15 -0.93
CA GLU A 140 8.41 1.08 -1.24
C GLU A 140 7.71 -0.06 -0.46
N CYS A 141 8.48 -0.93 0.18
CA CYS A 141 7.93 -2.06 0.94
C CYS A 141 7.33 -1.57 2.26
N THR A 142 6.04 -1.83 2.46
CA THR A 142 5.30 -1.41 3.67
C THR A 142 5.29 -2.46 4.78
N GLY A 143 5.89 -3.63 4.57
CA GLY A 143 5.92 -4.69 5.57
C GLY A 143 4.56 -5.35 5.87
N CYS A 144 3.65 -5.39 4.88
CA CYS A 144 2.28 -5.87 5.08
C CYS A 144 2.10 -7.41 5.05
N ASP A 145 3.17 -8.17 4.85
CA ASP A 145 3.22 -9.65 4.82
C ASP A 145 2.35 -10.36 3.75
N LEU A 146 1.57 -9.62 2.96
CA LEU A 146 0.65 -10.18 1.95
C LEU A 146 1.33 -11.01 0.85
N CYS A 147 2.63 -10.85 0.66
CA CYS A 147 3.37 -11.57 -0.37
C CYS A 147 3.81 -12.98 0.05
N ILE A 148 3.79 -13.31 1.34
CA ILE A 148 4.28 -14.57 1.91
C ILE A 148 3.38 -15.74 1.49
N ASP A 149 2.11 -15.73 1.91
CA ASP A 149 1.17 -16.85 1.67
C ASP A 149 1.00 -17.22 0.18
N PRO A 150 0.99 -16.26 -0.77
CA PRO A 150 0.90 -16.58 -2.19
C PRO A 150 2.16 -17.26 -2.77
N CYS A 151 3.30 -17.20 -2.09
CA CYS A 151 4.56 -17.75 -2.59
C CYS A 151 4.57 -19.29 -2.51
N PRO A 152 4.56 -20.01 -3.65
CA PRO A 152 4.43 -21.47 -3.64
C PRO A 152 5.71 -22.22 -3.22
N VAL A 153 6.83 -21.50 -3.14
CA VAL A 153 8.15 -22.03 -2.77
C VAL A 153 8.66 -21.42 -1.47
N ASP A 154 7.85 -20.62 -0.79
CA ASP A 154 8.16 -20.03 0.53
C ASP A 154 9.52 -19.29 0.61
N CYS A 155 9.89 -18.62 -0.49
CA CYS A 155 11.18 -17.93 -0.64
C CYS A 155 11.22 -16.48 -0.12
N ILE A 156 10.28 -16.06 0.73
CA ILE A 156 10.13 -14.67 1.16
C ILE A 156 10.30 -14.55 2.67
N ASP A 157 11.28 -13.76 3.09
CA ASP A 157 11.58 -13.48 4.50
C ASP A 157 11.19 -12.05 4.87
N MET A 158 10.65 -11.86 6.07
CA MET A 158 10.39 -10.53 6.63
C MET A 158 11.50 -10.17 7.60
N VAL A 159 12.30 -9.17 7.23
CA VAL A 159 13.47 -8.74 8.00
C VAL A 159 13.21 -7.36 8.60
N GLU A 160 13.61 -7.14 9.84
CA GLU A 160 13.55 -5.82 10.46
C GLU A 160 14.49 -4.84 9.77
N VAL A 161 14.03 -3.61 9.54
CA VAL A 161 14.86 -2.55 8.97
C VAL A 161 16.07 -2.27 9.86
N SER A 162 15.92 -2.41 11.18
CA SER A 162 16.99 -2.24 12.16
C SER A 162 18.13 -3.27 12.02
N GLU A 163 17.83 -4.45 11.48
CA GLU A 163 18.80 -5.51 11.25
C GLU A 163 19.49 -5.33 9.90
N LEU A 164 18.77 -4.83 8.89
CA LEU A 164 19.35 -4.50 7.58
C LEU A 164 20.40 -3.39 7.68
N GLU A 165 20.17 -2.36 8.51
CA GLU A 165 21.17 -1.30 8.75
C GLU A 165 22.50 -1.84 9.28
N LYS A 166 22.47 -2.94 10.05
CA LYS A 166 23.68 -3.57 10.61
C LYS A 166 24.44 -4.41 9.59
N VAL A 167 23.74 -4.95 8.57
CA VAL A 167 24.31 -5.85 7.55
C VAL A 167 24.75 -5.09 6.29
N MET A 168 24.13 -3.95 5.97
CA MET A 168 24.32 -3.25 4.67
C MET A 168 25.35 -2.11 4.63
N LEU A 169 26.15 -1.84 5.67
CA LEU A 169 27.17 -0.77 5.61
C LEU A 169 28.59 -1.37 5.53
N PRO A 170 29.21 -1.28 4.33
CA PRO A 170 30.14 -0.17 4.16
C PRO A 170 29.91 0.59 2.85
N SER A 171 28.78 1.28 2.72
CA SER A 171 28.70 2.46 1.84
C SER A 171 27.59 3.42 2.25
N LYS A 172 27.87 4.19 3.32
CA LYS A 172 27.31 5.52 3.68
C LYS A 172 25.80 5.57 4.06
N PRO A 173 25.42 6.28 5.15
CA PRO A 173 24.05 6.31 5.65
C PRO A 173 23.16 7.13 4.69
N ILE A 174 22.19 6.47 4.06
CA ILE A 174 21.22 7.09 3.14
C ILE A 174 20.10 7.81 3.92
N MET A 175 19.84 7.46 5.18
CA MET A 175 18.69 7.98 5.93
C MET A 175 18.83 9.42 6.47
N ALA A 176 19.99 10.08 6.32
CA ALA A 176 20.21 11.42 6.91
C ALA A 176 19.94 12.61 5.95
N ASN A 177 19.82 12.40 4.63
CA ASN A 177 19.58 13.48 3.67
C ASN A 177 19.15 12.94 2.30
N LEU A 178 17.87 12.59 2.10
CA LEU A 178 17.34 12.43 0.74
C LEU A 178 16.43 13.61 0.36
N PRO A 179 16.93 14.61 -0.38
CA PRO A 179 16.05 15.53 -1.11
C PRO A 179 15.26 14.72 -2.15
N LYS A 180 13.97 15.05 -2.26
CA LYS A 180 13.02 14.43 -3.19
C LYS A 180 13.64 14.10 -4.55
N ALA A 181 13.45 12.83 -4.96
CA ALA A 181 13.66 12.28 -6.29
C ALA A 181 15.12 12.24 -6.80
N GLN A 182 15.69 11.03 -6.86
CA GLN A 182 16.11 10.35 -8.09
C GLN A 182 17.00 9.13 -7.76
N ASN A 183 16.69 8.00 -8.40
CA ASN A 183 17.39 6.72 -8.44
C ASN A 183 17.05 5.70 -7.34
N ALA A 184 16.04 4.89 -7.64
CA ALA A 184 15.79 3.59 -7.03
C ALA A 184 17.03 2.68 -7.20
N GLN A 185 17.64 2.28 -6.09
CA GLN A 185 18.67 1.25 -6.08
C GLN A 185 17.98 -0.10 -5.94
N ILE A 186 17.93 -0.85 -7.03
CA ILE A 186 17.53 -2.27 -7.03
C ILE A 186 18.68 -3.04 -6.40
N ILE A 187 18.50 -3.49 -5.17
CA ILE A 187 19.51 -4.30 -4.47
C ILE A 187 19.22 -5.76 -4.83
N THR A 188 19.84 -6.25 -5.89
CA THR A 188 20.02 -7.70 -6.09
C THR A 188 21.21 -8.14 -5.23
N THR A 189 21.06 -9.23 -4.50
CA THR A 189 22.13 -9.78 -3.64
C THR A 189 23.16 -10.57 -4.46
N ASP A 190 23.66 -10.01 -5.57
CA ASP A 190 24.80 -10.57 -6.29
C ASP A 190 26.10 -9.96 -5.74
N ALA A 191 26.62 -10.62 -4.72
CA ALA A 191 28.01 -10.47 -4.31
C ALA A 191 28.78 -11.78 -4.56
N ARG A 192 29.30 -11.89 -5.79
CA ARG A 192 30.56 -12.56 -6.18
C ARG A 192 30.53 -14.10 -6.29
N ASN A 193 30.72 -14.62 -7.51
CA ASN A 193 32.02 -15.09 -8.04
C ASN A 193 31.84 -15.98 -9.27
#